data_AF-S2ZKE4-F1
#
_entry.id   AF-S2ZKE4-F1
#
_cell.length_a   1.000
_cell.length_b   1.000
_cell.length_c   1.000
_cell.angle_alpha   90.00
_cell.angle_beta   90.00
_cell.angle_gamma   90.00
#
_symmetry.space_group_name_H-M   'P 1'
#
loop_
_entity.id
_entity.type
_entity.pdbx_description
1 polymer ?
#
loop_
_entity_poly.entity_id
_entity_poly.type
_entity_poly.pdbx_seq_one_letter_code
_entity_poly.pdbx_strand_id
1 'polypeptide(L)'
;MDGEFFKTTNFDTSSVEAELKKLQGFIKSEYDEASKIQKNSKNFFDESIDDIKQKFSKLNDNVIEAEKRLKDLEEAYKEKLKLEAPEELWNSRANDQESSIFTWGALTIVTIIGLITLLSQYLIPSILQGIPSGSYWINPTSMMFLATAFMIYIIKVEIKFWTSSWHLKKVYQQKAALTRFYQALIADGKNINEEERLLIMKALFSEVNTGLVSNSEKSDLDVVINSILKK
;
A
#
# COMPACT_ATOMS: atom_id res chain seq x y z
N MET A 1 -26.46 -130.11 14.84
CA MET A 1 -25.76 -129.63 13.64
C MET A 1 -26.62 -128.57 13.00
N ASP A 2 -26.25 -127.31 12.89
CA ASP A 2 -25.36 -126.41 13.62
C ASP A 2 -25.87 -125.02 13.26
N GLY A 3 -25.76 -124.07 14.18
CA GLY A 3 -26.26 -122.71 13.99
C GLY A 3 -25.41 -121.87 13.04
N GLU A 4 -26.04 -120.92 12.36
CA GLU A 4 -25.34 -119.78 11.77
C GLU A 4 -25.67 -118.51 12.55
N PHE A 5 -24.61 -117.94 13.13
CA PHE A 5 -24.58 -116.74 13.91
C PHE A 5 -24.70 -115.50 13.01
N PHE A 6 -25.74 -114.69 13.24
CA PHE A 6 -25.75 -113.30 12.79
C PHE A 6 -24.80 -112.47 13.68
N LYS A 7 -23.64 -112.07 13.14
CA LYS A 7 -22.78 -111.06 13.78
C LYS A 7 -23.35 -109.67 13.48
N THR A 8 -24.01 -109.07 14.46
CA THR A 8 -24.28 -107.63 14.47
C THR A 8 -23.03 -106.92 14.97
N THR A 9 -22.37 -106.17 14.09
CA THR A 9 -21.27 -105.27 14.49
C THR A 9 -21.88 -104.02 15.11
N ASN A 10 -21.90 -103.95 16.44
CA ASN A 10 -22.24 -102.72 17.16
C ASN A 10 -21.06 -101.75 17.02
N PHE A 11 -21.24 -100.69 16.23
CA PHE A 11 -20.21 -99.67 16.01
C PHE A 11 -20.28 -98.66 17.16
N ASP A 12 -19.21 -98.52 17.95
CA ASP A 12 -19.16 -97.60 19.08
C ASP A 12 -19.01 -96.15 18.59
N THR A 13 -20.13 -95.46 18.42
CA THR A 13 -20.24 -94.08 17.92
C THR A 13 -19.93 -93.02 18.98
N SER A 14 -19.74 -93.40 20.25
CA SER A 14 -19.54 -92.48 21.38
C SER A 14 -18.26 -91.64 21.26
N SER A 15 -17.17 -92.24 20.75
CA SER A 15 -15.91 -91.55 20.49
C SER A 15 -16.05 -90.48 19.40
N VAL A 16 -16.81 -90.80 18.35
CA VAL A 16 -17.04 -89.89 17.21
C VAL A 16 -17.90 -88.70 17.65
N GLU A 17 -18.94 -88.93 18.47
CA GLU A 17 -19.76 -87.86 19.04
C GLU A 17 -18.97 -86.91 19.94
N ALA A 18 -18.04 -87.44 20.74
CA ALA A 18 -17.19 -86.63 21.61
C ALA A 18 -16.24 -85.72 20.81
N GLU A 19 -15.68 -86.22 19.69
CA GLU A 19 -14.84 -85.43 18.79
C GLU A 19 -15.64 -84.38 18.02
N LEU A 20 -16.84 -84.73 17.53
CA LEU A 20 -17.73 -83.77 16.86
C LEU A 20 -18.13 -82.62 17.78
N LYS A 21 -18.39 -82.90 19.06
CA LYS A 21 -18.74 -81.87 20.05
C LYS A 21 -17.56 -80.94 20.35
N LYS A 22 -16.32 -81.47 20.41
CA LYS A 22 -15.10 -80.66 20.52
C LYS A 22 -14.88 -79.77 19.30
N LEU A 23 -15.04 -80.33 18.09
CA LEU A 23 -14.91 -79.59 16.84
C LEU A 23 -15.95 -78.48 16.73
N GLN A 24 -17.21 -78.74 17.10
CA GLN A 24 -18.25 -77.71 17.15
C GLN A 24 -17.91 -76.59 18.13
N GLY A 25 -17.37 -76.93 19.30
CA GLY A 25 -16.91 -75.95 20.28
C GLY A 25 -15.79 -75.07 19.73
N PHE A 26 -14.81 -75.69 19.05
CA PHE A 26 -13.67 -74.99 18.45
C PHE A 26 -14.08 -74.09 17.29
N ILE A 27 -14.95 -74.57 16.40
CA ILE A 27 -15.49 -73.77 15.29
C ILE A 27 -16.26 -72.57 15.83
N LYS A 28 -17.04 -72.75 16.91
CA LYS A 28 -17.79 -71.66 17.52
C LYS A 28 -16.89 -70.62 18.18
N SER A 29 -15.82 -71.03 18.86
CA SER A 29 -14.87 -70.08 19.46
C SER A 29 -14.11 -69.28 18.41
N GLU A 30 -13.63 -69.93 17.35
CA GLU A 30 -12.94 -69.28 16.22
C GLU A 30 -13.86 -68.30 15.49
N TYR A 31 -15.13 -68.67 15.29
CA TYR A 31 -16.12 -67.78 14.68
C TYR A 31 -16.40 -66.54 15.55
N ASP A 32 -16.55 -66.72 16.87
CA ASP A 32 -16.75 -65.60 17.80
C ASP A 32 -15.52 -64.67 17.86
N GLU A 33 -14.31 -65.23 17.75
CA GLU A 33 -13.06 -64.47 17.71
C GLU A 33 -12.90 -63.69 16.40
N ALA A 34 -13.16 -64.33 15.26
CA ALA A 34 -13.17 -63.68 13.95
C ALA A 34 -14.22 -62.56 13.88
N SER A 35 -15.41 -62.77 14.44
CA SER A 35 -16.49 -61.77 14.55
C SER A 35 -16.07 -60.57 15.41
N LYS A 36 -15.40 -60.81 16.54
CA LYS A 36 -14.85 -59.74 17.39
C LYS A 36 -13.77 -58.93 16.67
N ILE A 37 -12.86 -59.59 15.97
CA ILE A 37 -11.79 -58.92 15.20
C ILE A 37 -12.41 -58.06 14.09
N GLN A 38 -13.39 -58.59 13.35
CA GLN A 38 -14.08 -57.84 12.31
C GLN A 38 -14.81 -56.62 12.87
N LYS A 39 -15.49 -56.76 14.01
CA LYS A 39 -16.19 -55.66 14.68
C LYS A 39 -15.23 -54.58 15.19
N ASN A 40 -14.14 -54.96 15.86
CA ASN A 40 -13.13 -54.03 16.34
C ASN A 40 -12.42 -53.31 15.19
N SER A 41 -12.10 -54.05 14.12
CA SER A 41 -11.51 -53.47 12.91
C SER A 41 -12.44 -52.45 12.28
N LYS A 42 -13.74 -52.78 12.13
CA LYS A 42 -14.74 -51.83 11.60
C LYS A 42 -14.85 -50.58 12.46
N ASN A 43 -14.94 -50.72 13.79
CA ASN A 43 -15.01 -49.58 14.70
C ASN A 43 -13.76 -48.69 14.61
N PHE A 44 -12.57 -49.30 14.55
CA PHE A 44 -11.32 -48.57 14.37
C PHE A 44 -11.27 -47.80 13.05
N PHE A 45 -11.75 -48.40 11.96
CA PHE A 45 -11.85 -47.73 10.67
C PHE A 45 -12.86 -46.58 10.69
N ASP A 46 -14.03 -46.77 11.30
CA ASP A 46 -15.05 -45.71 11.41
C ASP A 46 -14.52 -44.53 12.25
N GLU A 47 -13.87 -44.77 13.38
CA GLU A 47 -13.22 -43.73 14.19
C GLU A 47 -12.10 -43.02 13.43
N SER A 48 -11.26 -43.78 12.71
CA SER A 48 -10.16 -43.22 11.92
C SER A 48 -10.67 -42.34 10.77
N ILE A 49 -11.74 -42.77 10.09
CA ILE A 49 -12.37 -42.00 9.01
C ILE A 49 -13.00 -40.71 9.56
N ASP A 50 -13.60 -40.75 10.74
CA ASP A 50 -14.17 -39.57 11.38
C ASP A 50 -13.10 -38.55 11.80
N ASP A 51 -11.99 -39.01 12.40
CA ASP A 51 -10.84 -38.15 12.73
C ASP A 51 -10.21 -37.53 11.48
N ILE A 52 -10.05 -38.31 10.40
CA ILE A 52 -9.55 -37.81 9.11
C ILE A 52 -10.50 -36.76 8.55
N LYS A 53 -11.82 -36.99 8.56
CA LYS A 53 -12.81 -36.01 8.09
C LYS A 53 -12.73 -34.71 8.90
N GLN A 54 -12.63 -34.81 10.22
CA GLN A 54 -12.55 -33.63 11.08
C GLN A 54 -11.25 -32.85 10.87
N LYS A 55 -10.13 -33.54 10.63
CA LYS A 55 -8.85 -32.91 10.26
C LYS A 55 -8.94 -32.22 8.91
N PHE A 56 -9.53 -32.87 7.91
CA PHE A 56 -9.73 -32.28 6.58
C PHE A 56 -10.65 -31.06 6.62
N SER A 57 -11.74 -31.10 7.40
CA SER A 57 -12.63 -29.94 7.52
C SER A 57 -11.91 -28.75 8.16
N LYS A 58 -11.20 -28.98 9.27
CA LYS A 58 -10.37 -27.94 9.91
C LYS A 58 -9.29 -27.40 8.96
N LEU A 59 -8.65 -28.26 8.20
CA LEU A 59 -7.63 -27.85 7.22
C LEU A 59 -8.26 -26.99 6.11
N ASN A 60 -9.42 -27.39 5.60
CA ASN A 60 -10.15 -26.66 4.57
C ASN A 60 -10.59 -25.28 5.06
N ASP A 61 -11.13 -25.19 6.27
CA ASP A 61 -11.52 -23.91 6.88
C ASP A 61 -10.31 -22.98 7.06
N ASN A 62 -9.18 -23.51 7.52
CA ASN A 62 -7.93 -22.75 7.65
C ASN A 62 -7.38 -22.28 6.29
N VAL A 63 -7.49 -23.10 5.24
CA VAL A 63 -7.07 -22.73 3.88
C VAL A 63 -7.97 -21.63 3.32
N ILE A 64 -9.29 -21.72 3.51
CA ILE A 64 -10.23 -20.67 3.10
C ILE A 64 -9.94 -19.36 3.84
N GLU A 65 -9.69 -19.43 5.15
CA GLU A 65 -9.33 -18.25 5.95
C GLU A 65 -7.99 -17.64 5.49
N ALA A 66 -6.98 -18.48 5.21
CA ALA A 66 -5.69 -18.03 4.69
C ALA A 66 -5.81 -17.40 3.29
N GLU A 67 -6.62 -17.97 2.40
CA GLU A 67 -6.88 -17.40 1.07
C GLU A 67 -7.57 -16.04 1.18
N LYS A 68 -8.55 -15.90 2.10
CA LYS A 68 -9.21 -14.63 2.36
C LYS A 68 -8.22 -13.58 2.88
N ARG A 69 -7.39 -13.93 3.87
CA ARG A 69 -6.34 -13.05 4.40
C ARG A 69 -5.34 -12.65 3.32
N LEU A 70 -4.96 -13.56 2.43
CA LEU A 70 -4.06 -13.26 1.31
C LEU A 70 -4.70 -12.30 0.31
N LYS A 71 -5.99 -12.46 -0.03
CA LYS A 71 -6.71 -11.52 -0.90
C LYS A 71 -6.85 -10.14 -0.27
N ASP A 72 -7.25 -10.08 1.01
CA ASP A 72 -7.35 -8.81 1.75
C ASP A 72 -5.99 -8.10 1.81
N LEU A 73 -4.91 -8.86 2.02
CA LEU A 73 -3.55 -8.33 2.01
C LEU A 73 -3.12 -7.88 0.61
N GLU A 74 -3.43 -8.64 -0.44
CA GLU A 74 -3.13 -8.28 -1.83
C GLU A 74 -3.87 -7.00 -2.23
N GLU A 75 -5.16 -6.87 -1.90
CA GLU A 75 -5.93 -5.66 -2.16
C GLU A 75 -5.39 -4.45 -1.39
N ALA A 76 -5.08 -4.61 -0.10
CA ALA A 76 -4.46 -3.57 0.71
C ALA A 76 -3.08 -3.16 0.17
N TYR A 77 -2.25 -4.11 -0.24
CA TYR A 77 -0.94 -3.82 -0.84
C TYR A 77 -1.07 -3.19 -2.22
N LYS A 78 -2.06 -3.59 -3.04
CA LYS A 78 -2.34 -3.00 -4.35
C LYS A 78 -2.85 -1.56 -4.24
N GLU A 79 -3.67 -1.27 -3.23
CA GLU A 79 -4.11 0.09 -2.90
C GLU A 79 -2.95 0.92 -2.35
N LYS A 80 -2.09 0.32 -1.50
CA LYS A 80 -0.84 0.93 -1.03
C LYS A 80 0.11 1.26 -2.19
N LEU A 81 0.36 0.32 -3.11
CA LEU A 81 1.26 0.52 -4.27
C LEU A 81 0.75 1.62 -5.21
N LYS A 82 -0.57 1.70 -5.43
CA LYS A 82 -1.19 2.79 -6.20
C LYS A 82 -1.00 4.17 -5.56
N LEU A 83 -0.87 4.23 -4.24
CA LEU A 83 -0.76 5.46 -3.46
C LEU A 83 0.69 5.80 -3.05
N GLU A 84 1.61 4.85 -3.12
CA GLU A 84 3.04 5.04 -2.87
C GLU A 84 3.72 5.78 -4.04
N ALA A 85 3.32 5.47 -5.28
CA ALA A 85 3.79 6.20 -6.47
C ALA A 85 3.50 7.72 -6.43
N PRO A 86 2.29 8.20 -6.05
CA PRO A 86 2.06 9.62 -5.89
C PRO A 86 2.77 10.22 -4.66
N GLU A 87 2.90 9.50 -3.54
CA GLU A 87 3.67 9.97 -2.38
C GLU A 87 5.15 10.24 -2.75
N GLU A 88 5.80 9.28 -3.40
CA GLU A 88 7.18 9.41 -3.86
C GLU A 88 7.33 10.55 -4.88
N LEU A 89 6.38 10.69 -5.81
CA LEU A 89 6.35 11.78 -6.79
C LEU A 89 6.23 13.15 -6.12
N TRP A 90 5.32 13.32 -5.15
CA TRP A 90 5.14 14.60 -4.44
C TRP A 90 6.33 14.92 -3.54
N ASN A 91 6.93 13.92 -2.91
CA ASN A 91 8.11 14.09 -2.07
C ASN A 91 9.35 14.43 -2.90
N SER A 92 9.55 13.76 -4.04
CA SER A 92 10.58 14.09 -5.03
C SER A 92 10.41 15.52 -5.54
N ARG A 93 9.19 15.92 -5.93
CA ARG A 93 8.92 17.31 -6.35
C ARG A 93 9.13 18.32 -5.22
N ALA A 94 8.81 17.99 -3.98
CA ALA A 94 9.08 18.87 -2.84
C ALA A 94 10.59 19.08 -2.62
N ASN A 95 11.39 18.02 -2.82
CA ASN A 95 12.85 18.07 -2.74
C ASN A 95 13.49 18.85 -3.91
N ASP A 96 12.99 18.69 -5.14
CA ASP A 96 13.42 19.49 -6.28
C ASP A 96 13.12 20.99 -6.07
N GLN A 97 11.96 21.31 -5.52
CA GLN A 97 11.62 22.69 -5.16
C GLN A 97 12.48 23.23 -4.02
N GLU A 98 12.95 22.38 -3.11
CA GLU A 98 13.91 22.76 -2.07
C GLU A 98 15.31 23.09 -2.64
N SER A 99 15.78 22.29 -3.60
CA SER A 99 17.01 22.60 -4.35
C SER A 99 16.87 23.91 -5.14
N SER A 100 15.72 24.11 -5.81
CA SER A 100 15.41 25.36 -6.49
C SER A 100 15.46 26.55 -5.52
N ILE A 101 14.80 26.48 -4.36
CA ILE A 101 14.85 27.53 -3.33
C ILE A 101 16.29 27.85 -2.91
N PHE A 102 17.15 26.84 -2.76
CA PHE A 102 18.55 27.05 -2.40
C PHE A 102 19.35 27.74 -3.52
N THR A 103 19.20 27.31 -4.77
CA THR A 103 19.87 27.93 -5.92
C THR A 103 19.44 29.38 -6.13
N TRP A 104 18.15 29.67 -6.01
CA TRP A 104 17.62 31.04 -6.09
C TRP A 104 18.04 31.87 -4.88
N GLY A 105 18.14 31.28 -3.68
CA GLY A 105 18.68 31.96 -2.50
C GLY A 105 20.16 32.31 -2.62
N ALA A 106 20.96 31.47 -3.27
CA ALA A 106 22.35 31.80 -3.59
C ALA A 106 22.41 32.96 -4.60
N LEU A 107 21.54 32.97 -5.61
CA LEU A 107 21.44 34.07 -6.58
C LEU A 107 21.09 35.40 -5.89
N THR A 108 20.14 35.41 -4.95
CA THR A 108 19.74 36.64 -4.24
C THR A 108 20.89 37.20 -3.38
N ILE A 109 21.70 36.33 -2.77
CA ILE A 109 22.88 36.77 -2.02
C ILE A 109 23.90 37.43 -2.94
N VAL A 110 24.14 36.84 -4.13
CA VAL A 110 25.05 37.41 -5.14
C VAL A 110 24.53 38.76 -5.64
N THR A 111 23.22 38.91 -5.89
CA THR A 111 22.65 40.19 -6.33
C THR A 111 22.75 41.28 -5.26
N ILE A 112 22.57 40.94 -3.98
CA ILE A 112 22.77 41.88 -2.85
C ILE A 112 24.23 42.33 -2.76
N ILE A 113 25.19 41.39 -2.84
CA ILE A 113 26.63 41.73 -2.81
C ILE A 113 26.98 42.60 -4.03
N GLY A 114 26.47 42.26 -5.22
CA GLY A 114 26.65 43.07 -6.42
C GLY A 114 26.12 44.50 -6.26
N LEU A 115 24.95 44.65 -5.63
CA LEU A 115 24.37 45.96 -5.34
C LEU A 115 25.23 46.77 -4.37
N ILE A 116 25.71 46.16 -3.28
CA ILE A 116 26.59 46.82 -2.30
C ILE A 116 27.89 47.26 -2.98
N THR A 117 28.48 46.41 -3.81
CA THR A 117 29.72 46.71 -4.53
C THR A 117 29.53 47.83 -5.54
N LEU A 118 28.42 47.83 -6.28
CA LEU A 118 28.06 48.90 -7.21
C LEU A 118 27.88 50.24 -6.48
N LEU A 119 27.15 50.25 -5.36
CA LEU A 119 26.96 51.45 -4.56
C LEU A 119 28.29 51.93 -3.94
N SER A 120 29.09 51.04 -3.37
CA SER A 120 30.34 51.42 -2.72
C SER A 120 31.42 51.91 -3.70
N GLN A 121 31.60 51.20 -4.82
CA GLN A 121 32.69 51.46 -5.78
C GLN A 121 32.33 52.54 -6.80
N TYR A 122 31.05 52.66 -7.18
CA TYR A 122 30.63 53.64 -8.19
C TYR A 122 29.88 54.84 -7.59
N LEU A 123 28.96 54.66 -6.63
CA LEU A 123 28.14 55.78 -6.11
C LEU A 123 28.97 56.78 -5.30
N ILE A 124 29.75 56.28 -4.34
CA ILE A 124 30.50 57.14 -3.41
C ILE A 124 31.59 57.93 -4.17
N PRO A 125 32.44 57.31 -5.02
CA PRO A 125 33.51 58.03 -5.70
C PRO A 125 33.01 58.98 -6.80
N SER A 126 31.94 58.63 -7.51
CA SER A 126 31.39 59.48 -8.57
C SER A 126 30.80 60.79 -8.05
N ILE A 127 30.21 60.76 -6.86
CA ILE A 127 29.66 61.96 -6.18
C ILE A 127 30.80 62.80 -5.60
N LEU A 128 31.83 62.17 -5.02
CA LEU A 128 32.97 62.86 -4.39
C LEU A 128 33.97 63.45 -5.39
N GLN A 129 34.19 62.81 -6.55
CA GLN A 129 35.24 63.22 -7.49
C GLN A 129 34.73 64.12 -8.63
N GLY A 130 33.43 64.40 -8.72
CA GLY A 130 32.88 65.35 -9.69
C GLY A 130 33.27 65.01 -11.14
N ILE A 131 32.68 63.95 -11.69
CA ILE A 131 33.03 63.44 -13.03
C ILE A 131 32.81 64.53 -14.11
N PRO A 132 33.80 64.81 -14.98
CA PRO A 132 33.63 65.77 -16.07
C PRO A 132 32.66 65.20 -17.12
N SER A 133 31.58 65.92 -17.33
CA SER A 133 30.43 65.63 -18.19
C SER A 133 30.74 65.75 -19.69
N GLY A 134 31.83 65.11 -20.16
CA GLY A 134 32.40 65.36 -21.48
C GLY A 134 32.00 64.42 -22.63
N SER A 135 31.41 63.25 -22.39
CA SER A 135 31.30 62.25 -23.48
C SER A 135 30.14 61.23 -23.38
N TYR A 136 29.14 61.45 -22.53
CA TYR A 136 28.01 60.52 -22.40
C TYR A 136 26.70 61.21 -22.80
N TRP A 137 25.91 60.57 -23.67
CA TRP A 137 24.56 61.02 -24.05
C TRP A 137 23.59 61.11 -22.86
N ILE A 138 23.93 60.45 -21.74
CA ILE A 138 23.13 60.38 -20.52
C ILE A 138 24.00 60.86 -19.36
N ASN A 139 23.44 61.70 -18.48
CA ASN A 139 24.13 62.15 -17.27
C ASN A 139 24.51 60.93 -16.40
N PRO A 140 25.78 60.81 -15.95
CA PRO A 140 26.23 59.72 -15.06
C PRO A 140 25.28 59.47 -13.89
N THR A 141 24.76 60.52 -13.26
CA THR A 141 23.81 60.40 -12.14
C THR A 141 22.49 59.71 -12.56
N SER A 142 21.98 60.02 -13.75
CA SER A 142 20.74 59.42 -14.27
C SER A 142 20.91 57.94 -14.60
N MET A 143 22.05 57.57 -15.19
CA MET A 143 22.40 56.17 -15.45
C MET A 143 22.47 55.34 -14.15
N MET A 144 22.97 55.93 -13.06
CA MET A 144 23.05 55.29 -11.75
C MET A 144 21.70 55.08 -11.08
N PHE A 145 20.80 56.07 -11.18
CA PHE A 145 19.42 55.90 -10.72
C PHE A 145 18.71 54.79 -11.47
N LEU A 146 18.92 54.69 -12.80
CA LEU A 146 18.35 53.63 -13.61
C LEU A 146 18.87 52.24 -13.21
N ALA A 147 20.19 52.10 -12.99
CA ALA A 147 20.80 50.86 -12.52
C ALA A 147 20.27 50.44 -11.14
N THR A 148 20.10 51.38 -10.22
CA THR A 148 19.55 51.11 -8.89
C THR A 148 18.08 50.69 -8.95
N ALA A 149 17.26 51.38 -9.75
CA ALA A 149 15.86 51.01 -9.96
C ALA A 149 15.72 49.62 -10.61
N PHE A 150 16.59 49.28 -11.56
CA PHE A 150 16.65 47.97 -12.18
C PHE A 150 17.00 46.87 -11.16
N MET A 151 17.95 47.12 -10.26
CA MET A 151 18.30 46.18 -9.19
C MET A 151 17.13 45.96 -8.21
N ILE A 152 16.42 47.01 -7.80
CA ILE A 152 15.23 46.89 -6.94
C ILE A 152 14.14 46.06 -7.64
N TYR A 153 13.99 46.22 -8.95
CA TYR A 153 13.05 45.42 -9.74
C TYR A 153 13.43 43.94 -9.76
N ILE A 154 14.71 43.60 -9.93
CA ILE A 154 15.21 42.21 -9.86
C ILE A 154 14.88 41.59 -8.50
N ILE A 155 15.18 42.28 -7.39
CA ILE A 155 14.87 41.81 -6.04
C ILE A 155 13.37 41.52 -5.87
N LYS A 156 12.50 42.38 -6.43
CA LYS A 156 11.05 42.18 -6.40
C LYS A 156 10.62 40.91 -7.15
N VAL A 157 11.27 40.59 -8.27
CA VAL A 157 11.01 39.36 -9.04
C VAL A 157 11.48 38.13 -8.26
N GLU A 158 12.65 38.20 -7.62
CA GLU A 158 13.19 37.12 -6.79
C GLU A 158 12.27 36.80 -5.59
N ILE A 159 11.74 37.82 -4.91
CA ILE A 159 10.79 37.64 -3.79
C ILE A 159 9.51 36.91 -4.27
N LYS A 160 8.98 37.29 -5.45
CA LYS A 160 7.83 36.60 -6.04
C LYS A 160 8.14 35.13 -6.38
N PHE A 161 9.35 34.86 -6.86
CA PHE A 161 9.79 33.50 -7.14
C PHE A 161 9.94 32.66 -5.88
N TRP A 162 10.51 33.22 -4.81
CA TRP A 162 10.65 32.56 -3.51
C TRP A 162 9.30 32.18 -2.91
N THR A 163 8.40 33.16 -2.84
CA THR A 163 7.05 32.95 -2.30
C THR A 163 6.28 31.88 -3.08
N SER A 164 6.43 31.85 -4.40
CA SER A 164 5.86 30.80 -5.25
C SER A 164 6.44 29.41 -4.95
N SER A 165 7.77 29.28 -4.93
CA SER A 165 8.45 28.00 -4.70
C SER A 165 8.16 27.44 -3.29
N TRP A 166 8.13 28.32 -2.30
CA TRP A 166 7.80 27.95 -0.92
C TRP A 166 6.33 27.54 -0.74
N HIS A 167 5.40 28.26 -1.37
CA HIS A 167 3.99 27.88 -1.40
C HIS A 167 3.82 26.49 -2.05
N LEU A 168 4.48 26.27 -3.18
CA LEU A 168 4.43 25.00 -3.90
C LEU A 168 4.99 23.84 -3.07
N LYS A 169 6.13 24.03 -2.39
CA LYS A 169 6.68 23.05 -1.44
C LYS A 169 5.67 22.69 -0.35
N LYS A 170 5.06 23.68 0.30
CA LYS A 170 4.08 23.45 1.37
C LYS A 170 2.85 22.71 0.88
N VAL A 171 2.35 23.05 -0.30
CA VAL A 171 1.19 22.37 -0.88
C VAL A 171 1.51 20.92 -1.22
N TYR A 172 2.69 20.63 -1.78
CA TYR A 172 3.11 19.25 -2.03
C TYR A 172 3.29 18.44 -0.75
N GLN A 173 3.84 19.04 0.31
CA GLN A 173 3.92 18.39 1.63
C GLN A 173 2.54 18.09 2.21
N GLN A 174 1.59 19.02 2.09
CA GLN A 174 0.21 18.81 2.53
C GLN A 174 -0.48 17.69 1.73
N LYS A 175 -0.27 17.64 0.41
CA LYS A 175 -0.79 16.56 -0.44
C LYS A 175 -0.21 15.20 -0.04
N ALA A 176 1.09 15.10 0.19
CA ALA A 176 1.73 13.87 0.67
C ALA A 176 1.18 13.42 2.04
N ALA A 177 1.00 14.36 2.98
CA ALA A 177 0.39 14.06 4.28
C ALA A 177 -1.06 13.58 4.16
N LEU A 178 -1.85 14.17 3.25
CA LEU A 178 -3.22 13.75 2.97
C LEU A 178 -3.26 12.34 2.33
N THR A 179 -2.35 12.03 1.41
CA THR A 179 -2.21 10.68 0.85
C THR A 179 -1.92 9.66 1.95
N ARG A 180 -0.99 9.96 2.85
CA ARG A 180 -0.63 9.09 3.97
C ARG A 180 -1.78 8.91 4.96
N PHE A 181 -2.51 9.98 5.24
CA PHE A 181 -3.72 9.92 6.07
C PHE A 181 -4.81 9.05 5.43
N TYR A 182 -5.01 9.17 4.12
CA TYR A 182 -5.97 8.34 3.37
C TYR A 182 -5.57 6.86 3.37
N GLN A 183 -4.29 6.54 3.16
CA GLN A 183 -3.77 5.17 3.28
C GLN A 183 -4.02 4.60 4.68
N ALA A 184 -3.81 5.40 5.73
CA ALA A 184 -4.07 4.97 7.11
C ALA A 184 -5.56 4.70 7.36
N LEU A 185 -6.47 5.52 6.81
CA LEU A 185 -7.91 5.31 6.93
C LEU A 185 -8.40 4.01 6.27
N ILE A 186 -7.84 3.67 5.10
CA ILE A 186 -8.11 2.39 4.42
C ILE A 186 -7.58 1.23 5.25
N ALA A 187 -6.34 1.35 5.75
CA ALA A 187 -5.70 0.30 6.56
C ALA A 187 -6.46 0.00 7.87
N ASP A 188 -7.14 1.00 8.44
CA ASP A 188 -7.97 0.86 9.65
C ASP A 188 -9.35 0.23 9.37
N GLY A 189 -9.62 -0.19 8.12
CA GLY A 189 -10.85 -0.89 7.73
C GLY A 189 -12.11 -0.02 7.78
N LYS A 190 -11.96 1.31 7.81
CA LYS A 190 -13.09 2.24 7.84
C LYS A 190 -13.72 2.29 6.45
N ASN A 191 -15.00 1.96 6.33
CA ASN A 191 -15.74 2.10 5.07
C ASN A 191 -15.84 3.59 4.71
N ILE A 192 -14.95 4.05 3.83
CA ILE A 192 -14.96 5.40 3.28
C ILE A 192 -16.06 5.45 2.22
N ASN A 193 -17.04 6.33 2.39
CA ASN A 193 -18.12 6.51 1.43
C ASN A 193 -17.57 7.01 0.07
N GLU A 194 -18.25 6.72 -1.04
CA GLU A 194 -17.80 7.14 -2.38
C GLU A 194 -17.66 8.67 -2.49
N GLU A 195 -18.54 9.43 -1.82
CA GLU A 195 -18.48 10.89 -1.74
C GLU A 195 -17.23 11.39 -1.01
N GLU A 196 -16.83 10.74 0.08
CA GLU A 196 -15.62 11.07 0.86
C GLU A 196 -14.36 10.75 0.06
N ARG A 197 -14.35 9.61 -0.65
CA ARG A 197 -13.28 9.21 -1.56
C ARG A 197 -13.11 10.23 -2.69
N LEU A 198 -14.21 10.72 -3.29
CA LEU A 198 -14.18 11.77 -4.30
C LEU A 198 -13.69 13.11 -3.76
N LEU A 199 -14.07 13.49 -2.54
CA LEU A 199 -13.59 14.71 -1.91
C LEU A 199 -12.08 14.67 -1.67
N ILE A 200 -11.55 13.54 -1.18
CA ILE A 200 -10.11 13.33 -0.96
C ILE A 200 -9.36 13.34 -2.31
N MET A 201 -9.92 12.68 -3.33
CA MET A 201 -9.37 12.70 -4.69
C MET A 201 -9.31 14.14 -5.23
N LYS A 202 -10.39 14.92 -5.07
CA LYS A 202 -10.43 16.32 -5.48
C LYS A 202 -9.37 17.15 -4.76
N ALA A 203 -9.21 16.95 -3.44
CA ALA A 203 -8.19 17.65 -2.67
C ALA A 203 -6.76 17.29 -3.15
N LEU A 204 -6.49 16.00 -3.41
CA LEU A 204 -5.19 15.53 -3.90
C LEU A 204 -4.84 16.03 -5.31
N PHE A 205 -5.81 16.02 -6.23
CA PHE A 205 -5.61 16.38 -7.63
C PHE A 205 -5.90 17.85 -7.96
N SER A 206 -6.43 18.63 -7.01
CA SER A 206 -6.65 20.06 -7.19
C SER A 206 -5.40 20.79 -7.68
N GLU A 207 -5.57 21.70 -8.63
CA GLU A 207 -4.45 22.51 -9.12
C GLU A 207 -3.90 23.42 -8.02
N VAL A 208 -2.58 23.60 -8.01
CA VAL A 208 -1.91 24.48 -7.05
C VAL A 208 -1.82 25.87 -7.65
N ASN A 209 -2.60 26.80 -7.12
CA ASN A 209 -2.46 28.21 -7.47
C ASN A 209 -1.09 28.70 -6.98
N THR A 210 -0.26 29.15 -7.90
CA THR A 210 0.99 29.84 -7.57
C THR A 210 0.73 31.34 -7.72
N GLY A 211 1.31 32.19 -6.87
CA GLY A 211 1.14 33.65 -6.98
C GLY A 211 1.66 34.27 -8.30
N LEU A 212 2.20 33.44 -9.20
CA LEU A 212 2.74 33.77 -10.53
C LEU A 212 1.78 33.37 -11.67
N VAL A 213 0.96 32.33 -11.47
CA VAL A 213 -0.07 31.87 -12.42
C VAL A 213 -1.36 31.71 -11.63
N SER A 214 -2.24 32.71 -11.72
CA SER A 214 -3.58 32.66 -11.17
C SER A 214 -4.50 31.96 -12.16
N ASN A 215 -4.71 30.66 -11.99
CA ASN A 215 -5.71 29.94 -12.76
C ASN A 215 -7.07 30.18 -12.09
N SER A 216 -7.76 31.24 -12.52
CA SER A 216 -9.11 31.60 -12.08
C SER A 216 -10.21 30.88 -12.86
N GLU A 217 -9.93 29.71 -13.43
CA GLU A 217 -10.91 28.92 -14.15
C GLU A 217 -11.47 27.83 -13.23
N LYS A 218 -12.79 27.90 -13.00
CA LYS A 218 -13.57 26.89 -12.28
C LYS A 218 -13.20 25.52 -12.85
N SER A 219 -12.59 24.71 -11.98
CA SER A 219 -11.81 23.54 -12.32
C SER A 219 -12.48 22.57 -13.30
N ASP A 220 -11.76 22.19 -14.35
CA ASP A 220 -12.12 21.02 -15.20
C ASP A 220 -12.34 19.76 -14.36
N LEU A 221 -11.71 19.68 -13.18
CA LEU A 221 -11.95 18.64 -12.18
C LEU A 221 -13.39 18.66 -11.64
N ASP A 222 -14.02 19.81 -11.42
CA ASP A 222 -15.42 19.90 -11.02
C ASP A 222 -16.35 19.39 -12.13
N VAL A 223 -15.99 19.63 -13.39
CA VAL A 223 -16.75 19.15 -14.55
C VAL A 223 -16.63 17.63 -14.68
N VAL A 224 -15.41 17.08 -14.56
CA VAL A 224 -15.14 15.64 -14.61
C VAL A 224 -15.79 14.92 -13.43
N ILE A 225 -15.66 15.43 -12.21
CA ILE A 225 -16.25 14.83 -11.01
C ILE A 225 -17.79 14.87 -11.08
N ASN A 226 -18.38 16.00 -11.48
CA ASN A 226 -19.83 16.07 -11.67
C ASN A 226 -20.31 15.13 -12.78
N SER A 227 -19.50 14.85 -13.81
CA SER A 227 -19.86 13.89 -14.85
C SER A 227 -19.86 12.43 -14.36
N ILE A 228 -18.99 12.11 -13.39
CA ILE A 228 -18.90 10.78 -12.76
C ILE A 228 -20.02 10.59 -11.72
N LEU A 229 -20.35 11.62 -10.93
CA LEU A 229 -21.40 11.59 -9.91
C LEU A 229 -22.83 11.56 -10.48
N LYS A 230 -23.04 11.94 -11.75
CA LYS A 230 -24.37 12.03 -12.37
C LYS A 230 -24.82 10.76 -13.08
N LYS A 231 -24.07 9.66 -12.95
CA LYS A 231 -24.36 8.36 -13.57
C LYS A 231 -24.79 7.35 -12.52
#